data_AF-A0A9P6APL7-F1
#
_entry.id   AF-A0A9P6APL7-F1
#
_cell.length_a   1.000
_cell.length_b   1.000
_cell.length_c   1.000
_cell.angle_alpha   90.00
_cell.angle_beta   90.00
_cell.angle_gamma   90.00
#
_symmetry.space_group_name_H-M   'P 1'
#
loop_
_entity.id
_entity.type
_entity.pdbx_description
1 polymer ?
#
loop_
_entity_poly.entity_id
_entity_poly.type
_entity_poly.pdbx_seq_one_letter_code
_entity_poly.pdbx_strand_id
1 'polypeptide(L)'
;MWTAGEKQFYTFTLLDFLCKHLPHCWRIGVLYDIGCQMDQSLKKWNFMPDWSPCLKWGVSIFHIYGHQWMCQLWYHPRKSTIWGLSDGEGCEHFWSELC
;
A
#
# COMPACT_ATOMS: atom_id res chain seq x y z
N MET A 1 -9.77 3.52 -25.75
CA MET A 1 -9.89 2.62 -24.58
C MET A 1 -8.83 3.04 -23.59
N TRP A 2 -9.20 3.78 -22.55
CA TRP A 2 -8.25 4.21 -21.53
C TRP A 2 -8.01 3.05 -20.58
N THR A 3 -6.78 2.53 -20.53
CA THR A 3 -6.39 1.62 -19.46
C THR A 3 -6.31 2.42 -18.16
N ALA A 4 -6.74 1.84 -17.04
CA ALA A 4 -6.53 2.44 -15.73
C ALA A 4 -5.05 2.83 -15.55
N GLY A 5 -4.78 4.03 -15.05
CA GLY A 5 -3.42 4.58 -14.91
C GLY A 5 -2.55 3.70 -14.03
N GLU A 6 -3.07 3.33 -12.86
CA GLU A 6 -2.38 2.43 -11.93
C GLU A 6 -2.82 0.97 -12.15
N LYS A 7 -2.00 0.23 -12.89
CA LYS A 7 -2.25 -1.20 -13.08
C LYS A 7 -1.69 -1.99 -11.90
N GLN A 8 -2.60 -2.59 -11.13
CA GLN A 8 -2.29 -3.32 -9.88
C GLN A 8 -1.21 -4.42 -10.05
N PHE A 9 -1.10 -5.02 -11.24
CA PHE A 9 -0.13 -6.09 -11.49
C PHE A 9 1.33 -5.66 -11.32
N TYR A 10 1.68 -4.40 -11.60
CA TYR A 10 3.05 -3.92 -11.43
C TYR A 10 3.43 -3.95 -9.96
N THR A 11 2.58 -3.38 -9.10
CA THR A 11 2.78 -3.36 -7.66
C THR A 11 2.84 -4.77 -7.09
N PHE A 12 1.94 -5.67 -7.50
CA PHE A 12 1.99 -7.06 -7.03
C PHE A 12 3.26 -7.80 -7.45
N THR A 13 3.72 -7.61 -8.70
CA THR A 13 4.96 -8.25 -9.19
C THR A 13 6.17 -7.76 -8.40
N LEU A 14 6.25 -6.46 -8.12
CA LEU A 14 7.32 -5.87 -7.32
C LEU A 14 7.30 -6.38 -5.88
N LEU A 15 6.11 -6.43 -5.26
CA LEU A 15 5.96 -6.96 -3.90
C LEU A 15 6.30 -8.43 -3.82
N ASP A 16 5.87 -9.26 -4.78
CA ASP A 16 6.22 -10.68 -4.81
C ASP A 16 7.73 -10.89 -4.93
N PHE A 17 8.39 -10.13 -5.81
CA PHE A 17 9.84 -10.17 -5.94
C PHE A 17 10.54 -9.74 -4.64
N LEU A 18 10.08 -8.67 -3.99
CA LEU A 18 10.63 -8.20 -2.72
C LEU A 18 10.46 -9.25 -1.62
N CYS A 19 9.23 -9.76 -1.43
CA CYS A 19 8.92 -10.71 -0.37
C CYS A 19 9.73 -12.02 -0.50
N LYS A 20 9.99 -12.50 -1.72
CA LYS A 20 10.88 -13.67 -1.95
C LYS A 20 12.30 -13.51 -1.41
N HIS A 21 12.76 -12.28 -1.21
CA HIS A 21 14.08 -11.97 -0.68
C HIS A 21 14.07 -11.54 0.79
N LEU A 22 12.90 -11.53 1.44
CA LEU A 22 12.74 -11.16 2.84
C LEU A 22 12.38 -12.38 3.70
N PRO A 23 12.71 -12.39 4.99
CA PRO A 23 12.28 -13.45 5.89
C PRO A 23 10.75 -13.52 6.01
N HIS A 24 10.17 -14.71 5.88
CA HIS A 24 8.72 -14.94 5.99
C HIS A 24 8.11 -14.51 7.33
N CYS A 25 8.92 -14.38 8.38
CA CYS A 25 8.45 -13.94 9.71
C CYS A 25 8.27 -12.42 9.82
N TRP A 26 8.72 -11.65 8.83
CA TRP A 26 8.61 -10.19 8.86
C TRP A 26 7.21 -9.72 8.50
N ARG A 27 6.75 -8.70 9.20
CA ARG A 27 5.54 -7.97 8.82
C ARG A 27 5.95 -6.79 7.96
N ILE A 28 5.40 -6.71 6.75
CA ILE A 28 5.78 -5.71 5.74
C ILE A 28 4.63 -4.72 5.62
N GLY A 29 4.92 -3.45 5.93
CA GLY A 29 3.98 -2.35 5.72
C GLY A 29 4.13 -1.75 4.33
N VAL A 30 3.02 -1.61 3.61
CA VAL A 30 2.95 -0.97 2.30
C VAL A 30 2.02 0.25 2.40
N LEU A 31 2.61 1.45 2.31
CA LEU A 31 1.89 2.71 2.09
C LEU A 31 1.90 2.98 0.59
N TYR A 32 0.71 3.08 0.01
CA TYR A 32 0.54 3.35 -1.42
C TYR A 32 -0.80 4.05 -1.66
N ASP A 33 -0.86 4.94 -2.64
CA ASP A 33 -2.03 5.78 -2.94
C ASP A 33 -3.31 4.98 -3.04
N ILE A 34 -3.26 3.83 -3.72
CA ILE A 34 -4.39 2.91 -3.85
C ILE A 34 -4.29 1.67 -2.96
N GLY A 35 -3.53 1.72 -1.87
CA GLY A 35 -3.28 0.59 -0.96
C GLY A 35 -4.56 -0.10 -0.47
N CYS A 36 -5.65 0.64 -0.24
CA CYS A 36 -6.94 0.05 0.13
C CYS A 36 -7.62 -0.74 -1.00
N GLN A 37 -7.39 -0.37 -2.26
CA GLN A 37 -7.89 -1.11 -3.42
C GLN A 37 -7.04 -2.36 -3.64
N MET A 38 -5.74 -2.25 -3.42
CA MET A 38 -4.79 -3.36 -3.51
C MET A 38 -5.14 -4.46 -2.50
N ASP A 39 -5.36 -4.10 -1.23
CA ASP A 39 -5.77 -5.06 -0.19
C ASP A 39 -7.08 -5.77 -0.54
N GLN A 40 -8.06 -5.04 -1.06
CA GLN A 40 -9.33 -5.63 -1.51
C GLN A 40 -9.15 -6.57 -2.70
N SER A 41 -8.36 -6.19 -3.70
CA SER A 41 -8.04 -7.05 -4.83
C SER A 41 -7.34 -8.33 -4.38
N LEU A 42 -6.37 -8.21 -3.47
CA LEU A 42 -5.63 -9.33 -2.91
C LEU A 42 -6.58 -10.32 -2.23
N LYS A 43 -7.48 -9.83 -1.36
CA LYS A 43 -8.51 -10.65 -0.69
C LYS A 43 -9.51 -11.27 -1.65
N LYS A 44 -9.95 -10.51 -2.67
CA LYS A 44 -10.98 -10.94 -3.62
C LYS A 44 -10.48 -12.03 -4.56
N TRP A 45 -9.25 -11.91 -5.04
CA TRP A 45 -8.69 -12.77 -6.07
C TRP A 45 -7.65 -13.76 -5.55
N ASN A 46 -7.30 -13.67 -4.27
CA ASN A 46 -6.27 -14.46 -3.62
C ASN A 46 -4.92 -14.39 -4.35
N PHE A 47 -4.55 -13.20 -4.82
CA PHE A 47 -3.22 -12.95 -5.38
C PHE A 47 -2.20 -13.00 -4.23
N MET A 48 -1.18 -13.86 -4.32
CA MET A 48 -0.11 -13.99 -3.30
C MET A 48 -0.56 -14.50 -1.92
N PRO A 49 -1.14 -15.71 -1.82
CA PRO A 49 -1.61 -16.27 -0.54
C PRO A 49 -0.49 -16.46 0.49
N ASP A 50 0.74 -16.73 0.06
CA ASP A 50 1.89 -16.95 0.95
C ASP A 50 2.31 -15.68 1.69
N TRP A 51 2.08 -14.51 1.06
CA TRP A 51 2.53 -13.21 1.56
C TRP A 51 1.39 -12.35 2.10
N SER A 52 0.15 -12.58 1.67
CA SER A 52 -1.04 -11.89 2.16
C SER A 52 -1.08 -11.70 3.68
N PRO A 53 -0.75 -12.71 4.51
CA PRO A 53 -0.83 -12.57 5.96
C PRO A 53 0.27 -11.67 6.56
N CYS A 54 1.40 -11.51 5.87
CA CYS A 54 2.53 -10.71 6.33
C CYS A 54 2.46 -9.26 5.84
N LEU A 55 1.66 -8.98 4.81
CA LEU A 55 1.45 -7.63 4.28
C LEU A 55 0.43 -6.86 5.13
N LYS A 56 0.77 -5.61 5.47
CA LYS A 56 -0.16 -4.62 6.01
C LYS A 56 -0.26 -3.47 5.02
N TRP A 57 -1.48 -3.09 4.69
CA TRP A 57 -1.77 -2.01 3.76
C TRP A 57 -2.19 -0.74 4.48
N GLY A 58 -1.73 0.39 3.96
CA GLY A 58 -2.18 1.73 4.31
C GLY A 58 -2.15 2.62 3.06
N VAL A 59 -2.77 3.79 3.17
CA VAL A 59 -2.74 4.82 2.13
C VAL A 59 -2.06 6.05 2.71
N SER A 60 -1.18 6.69 1.95
CA SER A 60 -0.47 7.89 2.40
C SER A 60 -1.43 8.99 2.84
N ILE A 61 -1.01 9.80 3.81
CA ILE A 61 -1.92 10.64 4.62
C ILE A 61 -2.66 11.69 3.79
N PHE A 62 -2.10 12.20 2.70
CA PHE A 62 -2.80 13.15 1.84
C PHE A 62 -3.79 12.44 0.93
N HIS A 63 -3.38 11.31 0.38
CA HIS A 63 -4.19 10.51 -0.54
C HIS A 63 -5.42 9.91 0.15
N ILE A 64 -5.32 9.51 1.42
CA ILE A 64 -6.42 8.83 2.11
C ILE A 64 -7.68 9.70 2.21
N TYR A 65 -7.56 11.02 2.31
CA TYR A 65 -8.72 11.92 2.34
C TYR A 65 -9.50 11.96 1.02
N GLY A 66 -8.85 11.64 -0.10
CA GLY A 66 -9.50 11.48 -1.41
C GLY A 66 -10.30 10.18 -1.55
N HIS A 67 -10.17 9.25 -0.59
CA HIS A 67 -10.84 7.95 -0.64
C HIS A 67 -12.17 7.96 0.14
N GLN A 68 -12.99 6.93 -0.11
CA GLN A 68 -14.26 6.73 0.61
C GLN A 68 -14.08 6.67 2.14
N TRP A 69 -15.13 7.01 2.87
CA TRP A 69 -15.11 7.13 4.34
C TRP A 69 -14.55 5.87 5.04
N MET A 70 -14.91 4.67 4.57
CA MET A 70 -14.40 3.43 5.15
C MET A 70 -12.88 3.32 5.01
N CYS A 71 -12.32 3.75 3.88
CA CYS A 71 -10.87 3.73 3.67
C CYS A 71 -10.16 4.62 4.69
N GLN A 72 -10.71 5.81 4.96
CA GLN A 72 -10.20 6.75 5.96
C GLN A 72 -10.27 6.21 7.40
N LEU A 73 -11.10 5.21 7.68
CA LEU A 73 -11.11 4.54 8.98
C LEU A 73 -10.08 3.41 9.06
N TRP A 74 -10.00 2.58 8.03
CA TRP A 74 -9.27 1.32 8.08
C TRP A 74 -7.81 1.38 7.60
N TYR A 75 -7.50 2.29 6.69
CA TYR A 75 -6.19 2.37 6.01
C TYR A 75 -5.42 3.65 6.33
N HIS A 76 -5.97 4.51 7.19
CA HIS A 76 -5.33 5.76 7.57
C HIS A 76 -4.11 5.51 8.46
N PRO A 77 -2.92 6.04 8.14
CA PRO A 77 -1.68 5.68 8.82
C PRO A 77 -1.70 6.10 10.30
N ARG A 78 -2.25 7.28 10.61
CA ARG A 78 -2.44 7.74 12.01
C ARG A 78 -3.39 6.88 12.86
N LYS A 79 -4.14 5.94 12.27
CA LYS A 79 -5.04 5.03 13.00
C LYS A 79 -4.42 3.65 13.26
N SER A 80 -3.16 3.45 12.87
CA SER A 80 -2.46 2.19 13.12
C SER A 80 -1.03 2.45 13.59
N THR A 81 -0.68 1.83 14.71
CA THR A 81 0.64 1.98 15.34
C THR A 81 1.78 1.39 14.50
N ILE A 82 1.48 0.52 13.53
CA ILE A 82 2.48 -0.11 12.66
C ILE A 82 3.25 0.90 11.80
N TRP A 83 2.66 2.06 11.52
CA TRP A 83 3.26 3.10 10.68
C TRP A 83 4.11 4.09 11.47
N GLY A 84 4.11 3.99 12.80
CA GLY A 84 4.78 4.97 13.66
C GLY A 84 4.31 6.39 13.37
N LEU A 85 5.26 7.28 13.05
CA LEU A 85 4.98 8.68 12.69
C LEU A 85 4.98 8.94 11.18
N SER A 86 5.21 7.90 10.36
CA SER A 86 5.23 8.01 8.90
C SER A 86 3.87 8.44 8.36
N ASP A 87 3.88 9.42 7.47
CA ASP A 87 2.72 9.85 6.68
C ASP A 87 2.63 9.13 5.33
N GLY A 88 3.75 8.58 4.83
CA GLY A 88 3.82 7.90 3.54
C GLY A 88 4.05 8.84 2.37
N GLU A 89 4.38 10.11 2.61
CA GLU A 89 4.55 11.16 1.60
C GLU A 89 6.04 11.45 1.30
N GLY A 90 6.94 10.56 1.75
CA GLY A 90 8.38 10.79 1.68
C GLY A 90 8.90 10.90 0.24
N CYS A 91 8.30 10.14 -0.68
CA CYS A 91 8.63 10.25 -2.10
C CYS A 91 8.24 11.63 -2.61
N GLU A 92 7.01 12.03 -2.39
CA GLU A 92 6.38 13.27 -2.85
C GLU A 92 7.15 14.49 -2.33
N HIS A 93 7.54 14.49 -1.05
CA HIS A 93 8.40 15.52 -0.47
C HIS A 93 9.76 15.55 -1.18
N PHE A 94 10.41 14.40 -1.37
CA PHE A 94 11.70 14.33 -2.06
C PHE A 94 11.61 14.84 -3.51
N TRP A 95 10.58 14.45 -4.26
CA TRP A 95 10.34 14.95 -5.61
C TRP A 95 10.08 16.46 -5.63
N SER A 96 9.40 17.00 -4.61
CA SER A 96 9.14 18.43 -4.49
C SER A 96 10.40 19.27 -4.26
N GLU A 97 11.43 18.68 -3.63
CA GLU A 97 12.72 19.34 -3.40
C GLU A 97 13.67 19.27 -4.59
N LEU A 98 13.49 18.29 -5.48
CA LEU A 98 14.31 18.10 -6.68
C LEU A 98 13.84 18.92 -7.89
N CYS A 99 12.59 19.40 -7.89
CA CYS A 99 11.99 20.17 -8.97
C CYS A 99 12.10 21.68 -8.72
#